data_AF-A0A6L6IFJ6-F1
#
_entry.id   AF-A0A6L6IFJ6-F1
#
_cell.length_a   1.000
_cell.length_b   1.000
_cell.length_c   1.000
_cell.angle_alpha   90.00
_cell.angle_beta   90.00
_cell.angle_gamma   90.00
#
_symmetry.space_group_name_H-M   'P 1'
#
loop_
_entity.id
_entity.type
_entity.pdbx_description
1 polymer ?
#
loop_
_entity_poly.entity_id
_entity_poly.type
_entity_poly.pdbx_seq_one_letter_code
_entity_poly.pdbx_strand_id
1 'polypeptide(L)'
;MSDFEIFSNLEKMKSVGKLLYGDNWQSPLSRDLGVSDRTIRNYVSGETRVPKKISERLLSILSQKIDVINAATAIVVTDRIDNVNTVNLQQIYKIVDSYAYEDEQYRTAAIDAVNNAVSEGVFLSDLHDTASNFSI
;
A
#
# COMPACT_ATOMS: atom_id res chain seq x y z
N MET A 1 13.38 -30.33 14.89
CA MET A 1 13.90 -30.08 13.53
C MET A 1 12.67 -30.02 12.65
N SER A 2 12.29 -28.84 12.16
CA SER A 2 11.06 -28.67 11.36
C SER A 2 11.18 -29.52 10.10
N ASP A 3 10.25 -30.45 9.88
CA ASP A 3 10.10 -31.12 8.60
C ASP A 3 9.89 -30.04 7.54
N PHE A 4 10.84 -29.90 6.62
CA PHE A 4 10.63 -29.05 5.45
C PHE A 4 9.60 -29.76 4.57
N GLU A 5 8.33 -29.37 4.71
CA GLU A 5 7.27 -29.81 3.80
C GLU A 5 7.65 -29.36 2.37
N ILE A 6 8.02 -30.32 1.53
CA ILE A 6 8.40 -30.03 0.14
C ILE A 6 7.11 -29.80 -0.65
N PHE A 7 6.72 -28.53 -0.77
CA PHE A 7 5.60 -28.17 -1.65
C PHE A 7 5.92 -28.53 -3.11
N SER A 8 4.98 -29.21 -3.75
CA SER A 8 4.98 -29.41 -5.20
C SER A 8 4.86 -28.07 -5.92
N ASN A 9 5.26 -28.05 -7.19
CA ASN A 9 5.12 -26.88 -8.05
C ASN A 9 3.67 -26.38 -8.17
N LEU A 10 2.71 -27.30 -8.11
CA LEU A 10 1.28 -26.96 -8.11
C LEU A 10 0.85 -26.30 -6.80
N GLU A 11 1.27 -26.84 -5.66
CA GLU A 11 0.96 -26.27 -4.34
C GLU A 11 1.58 -24.89 -4.18
N LYS A 12 2.85 -24.71 -4.57
CA LYS A 12 3.50 -23.39 -4.58
C LYS A 12 2.70 -22.38 -5.40
N MET A 13 2.31 -22.74 -6.63
CA MET A 13 1.53 -21.86 -7.50
C MET A 13 0.16 -21.50 -6.90
N LYS A 14 -0.56 -22.47 -6.34
CA LYS A 14 -1.85 -22.26 -5.68
C LYS A 14 -1.71 -21.35 -4.45
N SER A 15 -0.75 -21.62 -3.59
CA SER A 15 -0.52 -20.86 -2.35
C SER A 15 -0.12 -19.43 -2.64
N VAL A 16 0.85 -19.22 -3.54
CA VAL A 16 1.28 -17.87 -3.96
C VAL A 16 0.12 -17.11 -4.60
N GLY A 17 -0.61 -17.74 -5.52
CA GLY A 17 -1.77 -17.12 -6.14
C GLY A 17 -2.80 -16.63 -5.12
N LYS A 18 -3.19 -17.50 -4.18
CA LYS A 18 -4.15 -17.16 -3.13
C LYS A 18 -3.65 -16.04 -2.23
N LEU A 19 -2.38 -16.06 -1.83
CA LEU A 19 -1.79 -15.02 -0.98
C LEU A 19 -1.77 -13.66 -1.69
N LEU A 20 -1.50 -13.63 -2.99
CA LEU A 20 -1.43 -12.37 -3.75
C LEU A 20 -2.79 -11.81 -4.16
N TYR A 21 -3.78 -12.66 -4.43
CA TYR A 21 -5.01 -12.23 -5.12
C TYR A 21 -6.31 -12.79 -4.53
N GLY A 22 -6.26 -13.56 -3.43
CA GLY A 22 -7.42 -14.18 -2.81
C GLY A 22 -8.00 -15.35 -3.62
N ASP A 23 -9.29 -15.63 -3.45
CA ASP A 23 -9.94 -16.81 -4.02
C ASP A 23 -9.99 -16.81 -5.56
N ASN A 24 -10.02 -15.61 -6.17
CA ASN A 24 -10.06 -15.42 -7.62
C ASN A 24 -8.66 -15.34 -8.25
N TRP A 25 -7.68 -16.06 -7.70
CA TRP A 25 -6.26 -15.91 -8.05
C TRP A 25 -5.83 -16.40 -9.44
N GLN A 26 -6.60 -17.29 -10.08
CA GLN A 26 -6.14 -17.95 -11.31
C GLN A 26 -5.94 -16.96 -12.47
N SER A 27 -6.88 -16.03 -12.67
CA SER A 27 -6.83 -15.00 -13.73
C SER A 27 -5.83 -13.86 -13.50
N PRO A 28 -5.58 -13.35 -12.27
CA PRO A 28 -4.47 -12.43 -12.04
C PRO A 28 -3.11 -13.13 -12.13
N LEU A 29 -2.98 -14.36 -11.62
CA LEU A 29 -1.71 -15.09 -11.70
C LEU A 29 -1.37 -15.50 -13.14
N SER A 30 -2.36 -15.84 -13.98
CA SER A 30 -2.15 -16.14 -15.40
C SER A 30 -1.52 -14.95 -16.13
N ARG A 31 -2.05 -13.73 -15.89
CA ARG A 31 -1.55 -12.47 -16.45
C ARG A 31 -0.10 -12.21 -16.02
N ASP A 32 0.18 -12.32 -14.74
CA ASP A 32 1.53 -12.06 -14.20
C ASP A 32 2.55 -13.13 -14.66
N LEU A 33 2.10 -14.37 -14.85
CA LEU A 33 2.92 -15.40 -15.48
C LEU A 33 3.05 -15.20 -17.00
N GLY A 34 2.17 -14.45 -17.67
CA GLY A 34 2.13 -14.36 -19.13
C GLY A 34 1.66 -15.66 -19.79
N VAL A 35 0.68 -16.34 -19.20
CA VAL A 35 0.02 -17.52 -19.76
C VAL A 35 -1.49 -17.31 -19.81
N SER A 36 -2.21 -18.15 -20.55
CA SER A 36 -3.68 -18.06 -20.58
C SER A 36 -4.32 -18.56 -19.27
N ASP A 37 -5.51 -18.04 -18.94
CA ASP A 37 -6.34 -18.56 -17.84
C ASP A 37 -6.65 -20.06 -18.00
N ARG A 38 -6.78 -20.53 -19.25
CA ARG A 38 -6.96 -21.95 -19.57
C ARG A 38 -5.73 -22.77 -19.14
N THR A 39 -4.54 -22.25 -19.37
CA THR A 39 -3.29 -22.91 -18.97
C THR A 39 -3.22 -23.09 -17.45
N ILE A 40 -3.58 -22.07 -16.67
CA ILE A 40 -3.63 -22.19 -15.20
C ILE A 40 -4.69 -23.19 -14.76
N ARG A 41 -5.89 -23.18 -15.37
CA ARG A 41 -6.93 -24.17 -15.07
C ARG A 41 -6.48 -25.60 -15.36
N ASN A 42 -5.81 -25.84 -16.49
CA ASN A 42 -5.29 -27.15 -16.86
C ASN A 42 -4.18 -27.63 -15.91
N TYR A 43 -3.40 -26.73 -15.32
CA TYR A 43 -2.46 -27.08 -14.26
C TYR A 43 -3.20 -27.47 -12.97
N VAL A 44 -4.25 -26.74 -12.63
CA VAL A 44 -5.04 -26.98 -11.40
C VAL A 44 -5.84 -28.28 -11.49
N SER A 45 -6.39 -28.62 -12.66
CA SER A 45 -7.13 -29.87 -12.91
C SER A 45 -6.21 -31.09 -13.08
N GLY A 46 -4.90 -30.87 -13.25
CA GLY A 46 -3.93 -31.94 -13.48
C GLY A 46 -3.88 -32.45 -14.94
N GLU A 47 -4.65 -31.85 -15.85
CA GLU A 47 -4.59 -32.15 -17.30
C GLU A 47 -3.19 -31.90 -17.89
N THR A 48 -2.48 -30.91 -17.36
CA THR A 48 -1.10 -30.60 -17.76
C THR A 48 -0.23 -30.39 -16.53
N ARG A 49 1.04 -30.79 -16.62
CA ARG A 49 1.99 -30.62 -15.52
C ARG A 49 2.45 -29.17 -15.42
N VAL A 50 2.54 -28.66 -14.19
CA VAL A 50 3.16 -27.37 -13.92
C VAL A 50 4.63 -27.41 -14.34
N PRO A 51 5.14 -26.40 -15.09
CA PRO A 51 6.52 -26.36 -15.53
C PRO A 51 7.53 -26.44 -14.38
N LYS A 52 8.69 -27.08 -14.60
CA LYS A 52 9.76 -27.19 -13.58
C LYS A 52 10.25 -25.82 -13.09
N LYS A 53 10.29 -24.82 -13.97
CA LYS A 53 10.73 -23.44 -13.69
C LYS A 53 9.65 -22.54 -13.06
N ILE A 54 8.53 -23.09 -12.59
CA ILE A 54 7.48 -22.24 -12.00
C ILE A 54 7.98 -21.46 -10.78
N SER A 55 8.86 -22.05 -9.96
CA SER A 55 9.37 -21.37 -8.76
C SER A 55 10.17 -20.11 -9.12
N GLU A 56 11.03 -20.16 -10.13
CA GLU A 56 11.76 -18.97 -10.64
C GLU A 56 10.79 -17.88 -11.13
N ARG A 57 9.74 -18.27 -11.85
CA ARG A 57 8.73 -17.33 -12.35
C ARG A 57 7.91 -16.71 -11.22
N LEU A 58 7.52 -17.50 -10.23
CA LEU A 58 6.80 -17.01 -9.05
C LEU A 58 7.67 -16.03 -8.25
N LEU A 59 8.97 -16.33 -8.06
CA LEU A 59 9.90 -15.40 -7.41
C LEU A 59 10.03 -14.08 -8.18
N SER A 60 10.11 -14.13 -9.51
CA SER A 60 10.11 -12.92 -10.34
C SER A 60 8.85 -12.08 -10.15
N ILE A 61 7.67 -12.71 -10.09
CA ILE A 61 6.39 -12.01 -9.84
C ILE A 61 6.42 -11.38 -8.44
N LEU A 62 6.83 -12.13 -7.42
CA LEU A 62 6.89 -11.63 -6.05
C LEU A 62 7.83 -10.43 -5.92
N SER A 63 9.00 -10.47 -6.55
CA SER A 63 9.93 -9.32 -6.58
C SER A 63 9.27 -8.09 -7.19
N GLN A 64 8.60 -8.23 -8.34
CA GLN A 64 7.89 -7.13 -8.98
C GLN A 64 6.76 -6.57 -8.10
N LYS A 65 6.03 -7.43 -7.38
CA LYS A 65 5.00 -6.97 -6.43
C LYS A 65 5.60 -6.19 -5.27
N ILE A 66 6.74 -6.65 -4.73
CA ILE A 66 7.47 -5.93 -3.68
C ILE A 66 7.89 -4.55 -4.18
N ASP A 67 8.42 -4.45 -5.41
CA ASP A 67 8.82 -3.17 -5.99
C ASP A 67 7.63 -2.20 -6.11
N VAL A 68 6.48 -2.69 -6.59
CA VAL A 68 5.25 -1.90 -6.67
C VAL A 68 4.75 -1.47 -5.29
N ILE A 69 4.76 -2.38 -4.31
CA ILE A 69 4.33 -2.07 -2.92
C ILE A 69 5.26 -1.03 -2.30
N ASN A 70 6.58 -1.15 -2.50
CA ASN A 70 7.56 -0.18 -2.01
C ASN A 70 7.35 1.19 -2.66
N ALA A 71 7.11 1.24 -3.97
CA ALA A 71 6.79 2.48 -4.67
C ALA A 71 5.50 3.11 -4.15
N ALA A 72 4.44 2.33 -3.97
CA ALA A 72 3.18 2.80 -3.40
C ALA A 72 3.37 3.32 -1.96
N THR A 73 4.17 2.62 -1.16
CA THR A 73 4.51 3.02 0.21
C THR A 73 5.25 4.35 0.22
N ALA A 74 6.22 4.55 -0.68
CA ALA A 74 6.98 5.79 -0.81
C ALA A 74 6.10 7.01 -1.15
N ILE A 75 5.01 6.80 -1.90
CA ILE A 75 4.01 7.85 -2.17
C ILE A 75 3.26 8.20 -0.89
N VAL A 76 2.83 7.20 -0.11
CA VAL A 76 2.07 7.43 1.13
C VAL A 76 2.92 8.11 2.20
N VAL A 77 4.18 7.72 2.36
CA VAL A 77 5.04 8.26 3.44
C VAL A 77 5.77 9.55 3.06
N THR A 78 5.51 10.09 1.86
CA THR A 78 6.24 11.25 1.32
C THR A 78 6.12 12.50 2.20
N ASP A 79 5.00 12.65 2.90
CA ASP A 79 4.66 13.80 3.71
C ASP A 79 4.43 13.44 5.19
N ARG A 80 4.89 12.24 5.59
CA ARG A 80 4.84 11.77 6.97
C ARG A 80 5.81 12.57 7.83
N ILE A 81 5.33 13.03 8.99
CA ILE A 81 6.12 13.77 9.97
C ILE A 81 6.69 12.78 10.99
N ASP A 82 7.93 12.36 10.77
CA ASP A 82 8.63 11.42 11.67
C ASP A 82 9.27 12.11 12.89
N ASN A 83 9.36 13.44 12.89
CA ASN A 83 9.89 14.21 14.00
C ASN A 83 9.01 15.44 14.24
N VAL A 84 8.27 15.44 15.34
CA VAL A 84 7.34 16.51 15.72
C VAL A 84 8.01 17.89 15.83
N ASN A 85 9.31 17.94 16.15
CA ASN A 85 10.05 19.21 16.22
C ASN A 85 10.29 19.84 14.85
N THR A 86 10.01 19.12 13.76
CA THR A 86 10.06 19.66 12.40
C THR A 86 8.82 20.47 12.04
N VAL A 87 7.75 20.41 12.84
CA VAL A 87 6.54 21.22 12.68
C VAL A 87 6.46 22.24 13.82
N ASN A 88 6.77 23.48 13.50
CA ASN A 88 6.64 24.61 14.42
C ASN A 88 5.42 25.48 14.08
N LEU A 89 5.15 26.48 14.91
CA LEU A 89 4.02 27.40 14.72
C LEU A 89 4.02 28.09 13.35
N GLN A 90 5.19 28.39 12.76
CA GLN A 90 5.26 29.01 11.43
C GLN A 90 4.73 28.07 10.34
N GLN A 91 5.00 26.77 10.44
CA GLN A 91 4.47 25.78 9.51
C GLN A 91 2.98 25.53 9.72
N ILE A 92 2.51 25.52 10.97
CA ILE A 92 1.08 25.44 11.28
C ILE A 92 0.34 26.63 10.67
N TYR A 93 0.86 27.86 10.84
CA TYR A 93 0.28 29.03 10.18
C TYR A 93 0.30 28.90 8.66
N LYS A 94 1.39 28.39 8.07
CA LYS A 94 1.45 28.17 6.62
C LYS A 94 0.38 27.17 6.13
N ILE A 95 0.07 26.13 6.89
CA ILE A 95 -0.98 25.15 6.57
C ILE A 95 -2.35 25.84 6.65
N VAL A 96 -2.66 26.48 7.79
CA VAL A 96 -3.94 27.16 8.01
C VAL A 96 -4.16 28.25 6.98
N ASP A 97 -3.17 29.12 6.77
CA ASP A 97 -3.24 30.26 5.83
C ASP A 97 -3.31 29.83 4.35
N SER A 98 -3.27 28.53 4.04
CA SER A 98 -3.58 28.01 2.71
C SER A 98 -5.09 27.90 2.42
N TYR A 99 -5.93 28.10 3.43
CA TYR A 99 -7.39 28.08 3.34
C TYR A 99 -8.01 29.44 3.69
N ALA A 100 -9.25 29.66 3.25
CA ALA A 100 -10.05 30.82 3.62
C ALA A 100 -10.99 30.47 4.78
N TYR A 101 -11.13 31.39 5.73
CA TYR A 101 -11.99 31.24 6.91
C TYR A 101 -13.01 32.36 6.96
N GLU A 102 -14.17 32.08 7.56
CA GLU A 102 -15.24 33.06 7.73
C GLU A 102 -14.77 34.28 8.55
N ASP A 103 -14.05 34.01 9.64
CA ASP A 103 -13.49 35.03 10.52
C ASP A 103 -12.23 34.54 11.27
N GLU A 104 -11.66 35.42 12.11
CA GLU A 104 -10.48 35.11 12.91
C GLU A 104 -10.74 34.04 13.99
N GLN A 105 -11.99 33.87 14.44
CA GLN A 105 -12.34 32.85 15.42
C GLN A 105 -12.22 31.45 14.79
N TYR A 106 -12.74 31.25 13.58
CA TYR A 106 -12.57 30.00 12.84
C TYR A 106 -11.11 29.73 12.47
N ARG A 107 -10.36 30.77 12.08
CA ARG A 107 -8.92 30.65 11.83
C ARG A 107 -8.15 30.22 13.08
N THR A 108 -8.45 30.82 14.24
CA THR A 108 -7.82 30.45 15.53
C THR A 108 -8.16 29.02 15.92
N ALA A 109 -9.42 28.60 15.75
CA ALA A 109 -9.84 27.23 16.01
C ALA A 109 -9.11 26.22 15.10
N ALA A 110 -8.87 26.57 13.83
CA ALA A 110 -8.08 25.74 12.92
C ALA A 110 -6.62 25.62 13.36
N ILE A 111 -5.99 26.71 13.83
CA ILE A 111 -4.63 26.70 14.38
C ILE A 111 -4.53 25.75 15.57
N ASP A 112 -5.45 25.88 16.53
CA ASP A 112 -5.47 25.03 17.73
C ASP A 112 -5.69 23.57 17.37
N ALA A 113 -6.62 23.29 16.45
CA ALA A 113 -6.92 21.94 15.98
C ALA A 113 -5.71 21.29 15.28
N VAL A 114 -5.07 22.02 14.36
CA VAL A 114 -3.87 21.53 13.66
C VAL A 114 -2.73 21.32 14.65
N ASN A 115 -2.48 22.25 15.56
CA ASN A 115 -1.44 22.13 16.58
C ASN A 115 -1.65 20.91 17.48
N ASN A 116 -2.90 20.66 17.89
CA ASN A 116 -3.25 19.48 18.70
C ASN A 116 -3.15 18.17 17.92
N ALA A 117 -3.28 18.20 16.59
CA ALA A 117 -3.11 17.04 15.72
C ALA A 117 -1.64 16.70 15.42
N VAL A 118 -0.71 17.65 15.63
CA VAL A 118 0.73 17.40 15.43
C VAL A 118 1.21 16.34 16.42
N SER A 119 1.57 15.18 15.88
CA SER A 119 2.07 14.03 16.63
C SER A 119 3.05 13.22 15.78
N GLU A 120 3.84 12.35 16.41
CA GLU A 120 4.81 11.52 15.69
C GLU A 120 4.08 10.54 14.77
N GLY A 121 4.44 10.59 13.48
CA GLY A 121 3.84 9.72 12.45
C GLY A 121 2.55 10.26 11.82
N VAL A 122 2.12 11.48 12.14
CA VAL A 122 1.03 12.17 11.43
C VAL A 122 1.45 12.53 10.00
N PHE A 123 0.51 12.55 9.06
CA PHE A 123 0.76 13.00 7.69
C PHE A 123 0.43 14.47 7.53
N LEU A 124 1.22 15.20 6.74
CA LEU A 124 0.94 16.60 6.43
C LEU A 124 -0.42 16.77 5.75
N SER A 125 -0.82 15.80 4.90
CA SER A 125 -2.16 15.73 4.32
C SER A 125 -3.26 15.74 5.38
N ASP A 126 -3.10 15.00 6.48
CA ASP A 126 -4.10 14.93 7.55
C ASP A 126 -4.19 16.25 8.32
N LEU A 127 -3.07 16.97 8.45
CA LEU A 127 -3.04 18.31 9.03
C LEU A 127 -3.76 19.32 8.13
N HIS A 128 -3.59 19.21 6.81
CA HIS A 128 -4.33 19.99 5.82
C HIS A 128 -5.83 19.70 5.88
N ASP A 129 -6.22 18.42 5.95
CA ASP A 129 -7.62 18.02 6.12
C ASP A 129 -8.21 18.60 7.41
N THR A 130 -7.45 18.56 8.51
CA THR A 130 -7.83 19.16 9.79
C THR A 130 -8.10 20.66 9.65
N ALA A 131 -7.22 21.40 8.97
CA ALA A 131 -7.40 22.84 8.72
C ALA A 131 -8.62 23.12 7.83
N SER A 132 -8.87 22.28 6.82
CA SER A 132 -9.96 22.44 5.86
C SER A 132 -11.35 22.29 6.49
N ASN A 133 -11.48 21.52 7.57
CA ASN A 133 -12.74 21.31 8.28
C ASN A 133 -13.35 22.60 8.86
N PHE A 134 -12.55 23.66 8.99
CA PHE A 134 -12.98 24.97 9.50
C PHE A 134 -13.10 26.02 8.38
N SER A 135 -12.73 25.68 7.15
CA SER A 135 -12.71 26.59 6.01
C SER A 135 -14.07 26.76 5.33
N ILE A 136 -14.23 27.83 4.55
CA ILE A 136 -15.46 28.17 3.79
C ILE A 136 -15.33 27.90 2.29
#